data_AF-A0A0J5GLH9-F1
#
_entry.id   AF-A0A0J5GLH9-F1
#
_cell.length_a   1.000
_cell.length_b   1.000
_cell.length_c   1.000
_cell.angle_alpha   90.00
_cell.angle_beta   90.00
_cell.angle_gamma   90.00
#
_symmetry.space_group_name_H-M   'P 1'
#
loop_
_entity.id
_entity.type
_entity.pdbx_description
1 polymer ?
#
loop_
_entity_poly.entity_id
_entity_poly.type
_entity_poly.pdbx_seq_one_letter_code
_entity_poly.pdbx_strand_id
1 'polypeptide(L)' 'YAMKTLCEAVNIPTGLRSFEVPEEDIPSMAEDASKIDRLLKNNPRLFSVKDIELIYQSAY' A
#
# COMPACT_ATOMS: atom_id res chain seq x y z
N TYR A 1 -11.72 5.02 12.88
CA TYR A 1 -12.75 5.00 11.82
C TYR A 1 -12.95 6.32 11.10
N ALA A 2 -12.66 7.49 11.70
CA ALA A 2 -12.89 8.80 11.06
C ALA A 2 -12.29 8.94 9.65
N MET A 3 -11.08 8.44 9.41
CA MET A 3 -10.47 8.50 8.07
C MET A 3 -11.18 7.63 7.02
N LYS A 4 -11.61 6.42 7.39
CA LYS A 4 -12.32 5.54 6.44
C LYS A 4 -13.65 6.16 6.01
N THR A 5 -14.41 6.66 6.98
CA THR A 5 -15.69 7.35 6.72
C THR A 5 -15.52 8.60 5.88
N LEU A 6 -14.43 9.36 6.08
CA LEU A 6 -14.13 10.52 5.24
C LEU A 6 -13.84 10.10 3.79
N CYS A 7 -12.99 9.10 3.57
CA CYS A 7 -12.69 8.59 2.23
C CYS A 7 -13.93 8.08 1.49
N GLU A 8 -14.83 7.39 2.20
CA GLU A 8 -16.13 6.95 1.67
C GLU A 8 -17.01 8.15 1.28
N ALA A 9 -17.07 9.19 2.12
CA ALA A 9 -17.87 10.39 1.87
C ALA A 9 -17.41 11.18 0.62
N VAL A 10 -16.12 11.11 0.26
CA VAL A 10 -15.57 11.76 -0.94
C VAL A 10 -15.40 10.82 -2.13
N ASN A 11 -15.97 9.62 -2.09
CA ASN A 11 -15.92 8.61 -3.16
C ASN A 11 -14.50 8.22 -3.58
N ILE A 12 -13.54 8.14 -2.65
CA ILE A 12 -12.21 7.61 -2.95
C ILE A 12 -12.31 6.08 -3.07
N PRO A 13 -11.89 5.48 -4.21
CA PRO A 13 -11.88 4.04 -4.38
C PRO A 13 -11.04 3.38 -3.29
N THR A 14 -11.60 2.34 -2.66
CA THR A 14 -10.94 1.65 -1.56
C THR A 14 -10.20 0.42 -2.05
N GLY A 15 -8.95 0.31 -1.64
CA GLY A 15 -8.13 -0.86 -1.88
C GLY A 15 -7.61 -1.01 -3.30
N LEU A 16 -6.60 -1.86 -3.46
CA LEU A 16 -5.85 -2.03 -4.70
C LEU A 16 -6.69 -2.61 -5.83
N ARG A 17 -7.66 -3.48 -5.50
CA ARG A 17 -8.59 -4.07 -6.48
C ARG A 17 -9.41 -3.02 -7.24
N SER A 18 -9.75 -1.91 -6.59
CA SER A 18 -10.51 -0.82 -7.22
C SER A 18 -9.70 -0.06 -8.28
N PHE A 19 -8.39 -0.23 -8.30
CA PHE A 19 -7.47 0.34 -9.28
C PHE A 19 -7.03 -0.68 -10.34
N GLU A 20 -7.72 -1.83 -10.43
CA GLU A 20 -7.42 -2.91 -11.38
C GLU A 20 -6.00 -3.49 -11.23
N VAL A 21 -5.43 -3.40 -10.02
CA VAL A 21 -4.11 -4.00 -9.71
C VAL A 21 -4.29 -5.51 -9.53
N PRO A 22 -3.63 -6.37 -10.33
CA PRO A 22 -3.62 -7.82 -10.13
C PRO A 22 -2.90 -8.22 -8.83
N GLU A 23 -3.37 -9.26 -8.13
CA GLU A 23 -2.67 -9.78 -6.94
C GLU A 23 -1.27 -10.28 -7.28
N GLU A 24 -1.06 -10.80 -8.51
CA GLU A 24 0.25 -11.28 -8.96
C GLU A 24 1.31 -10.18 -9.10
N ASP A 25 0.91 -8.92 -9.21
CA ASP A 25 1.83 -7.78 -9.33
C ASP A 25 2.28 -7.26 -7.95
N ILE A 26 1.59 -7.64 -6.88
CA ILE A 26 1.89 -7.20 -5.51
C ILE A 26 3.36 -7.47 -5.10
N PRO A 27 3.96 -8.64 -5.38
CA PRO A 27 5.37 -8.90 -5.05
C PRO A 27 6.32 -7.95 -5.80
N SER A 28 6.11 -7.73 -7.10
CA SER A 28 6.95 -6.83 -7.90
C SER A 28 6.81 -5.38 -7.42
N MET A 29 5.59 -4.95 -7.10
CA MET A 29 5.33 -3.61 -6.55
C MET A 29 6.01 -3.41 -5.18
N ALA A 30 6.01 -4.43 -4.33
CA ALA A 30 6.67 -4.39 -3.03
C ALA A 30 8.19 -4.26 -3.17
N GLU A 31 8.79 -4.99 -4.13
CA GLU A 31 10.22 -4.85 -4.44
C GLU A 31 10.56 -3.45 -4.91
N ASP A 32 9.78 -2.87 -5.82
CA ASP A 32 10.03 -1.51 -6.31
C ASP A 32 9.81 -0.44 -5.25
N ALA A 33 8.77 -0.60 -4.42
CA ALA A 33 8.53 0.28 -3.28
C ALA A 33 9.68 0.23 -2.26
N SER A 34 10.29 -0.95 -2.05
CA SER A 34 11.43 -1.12 -1.13
C SER A 34 12.68 -0.32 -1.55
N LYS A 35 12.81 -0.01 -2.84
CA LYS A 35 13.92 0.78 -3.39
C LYS A 35 13.76 2.29 -3.15
N ILE A 36 12.59 2.74 -2.66
CA ILE A 36 12.31 4.16 -2.41
C ILE A 36 12.90 4.59 -1.06
N ASP A 37 14.21 4.80 -1.07
CA ASP A 37 15.02 5.09 0.11
C ASP A 37 14.55 6.33 0.90
N ARG A 38 14.27 7.44 0.22
CA ARG A 38 13.97 8.72 0.90
C ARG A 38 12.66 8.66 1.69
N LEU A 39 11.62 8.07 1.12
CA LEU A 39 10.33 7.95 1.79
C LEU A 39 10.39 6.90 2.91
N LEU A 40 11.05 5.77 2.68
CA LEU A 40 11.16 4.72 3.69
C LEU A 40 12.05 5.12 4.87
N LYS A 41 13.15 5.86 4.65
CA LYS A 41 14.00 6.40 5.73
C LYS A 41 13.29 7.45 6.59
N ASN A 42 12.29 8.13 6.02
CA ASN A 42 11.45 9.08 6.75
C ASN A 42 10.27 8.42 7.46
N ASN A 43 10.04 7.12 7.27
CA ASN A 43 9.06 6.38 8.04
C ASN A 43 9.67 5.98 9.40
N PRO A 44 8.96 6.19 10.52
CA PRO A 44 9.45 5.81 11.84
C PRO A 44 9.63 4.30 12.02
N ARG A 45 9.08 3.49 11.10
CA ARG A 45 9.21 2.04 11.07
C ARG A 45 10.08 1.63 9.87
N LEU A 46 11.05 0.75 10.12
CA LEU A 46 11.80 0.06 9.08
C LEU A 46 10.90 -1.00 8.44
N PHE A 47 10.84 -1.01 7.11
CA PHE A 47 10.06 -1.97 6.34
C PHE A 47 11.01 -2.82 5.50
N SER A 48 10.85 -4.15 5.59
CA SER A 48 11.39 -5.08 4.61
C SER A 48 10.44 -5.18 3.40
N VAL A 49 10.92 -5.75 2.28
CA VAL A 49 10.08 -6.06 1.11
C VAL A 49 8.82 -6.83 1.52
N LYS A 50 8.99 -7.82 2.41
CA LYS A 50 7.90 -8.66 2.92
C LYS A 50 6.88 -7.87 3.75
N ASP A 51 7.32 -6.87 4.51
CA ASP A 51 6.40 -6.00 5.26
C ASP A 51 5.55 -5.16 4.31
N ILE A 52 6.16 -4.64 3.23
CA ILE A 52 5.45 -3.85 2.22
C ILE A 52 4.44 -4.73 1.47
N GLU A 53 4.84 -5.95 1.11
CA GLU A 53 3.96 -6.93 0.47
C GLU A 53 2.73 -7.25 1.34
N LEU A 54 2.93 -7.49 2.65
CA LEU A 54 1.83 -7.71 3.59
C LEU A 54 0.89 -6.50 3.71
N ILE A 55 1.42 -5.28 3.62
CA ILE A 55 0.60 -4.05 3.61
C ILE A 55 -0.26 -4.00 2.34
N TYR A 56 0.31 -4.30 1.17
CA TYR A 56 -0.44 -4.36 -0.09
C TYR A 56 -1.49 -5.48 -0.07
N GLN A 57 -1.16 -6.67 0.41
CA GLN A 57 -2.13 -7.76 0.59
C GLN A 57 -3.26 -7.39 1.55
N SER A 58 -2.96 -6.64 2.62
CA SER A 58 -3.98 -6.17 3.57
C SER A 58 -4.87 -5.05 2.99
N ALA A 59 -4.40 -4.38 1.94
CA ALA A 59 -5.07 -3.28 1.27
C ALA A 59 -5.74 -3.69 -0.05
N TYR A 60 -5.65 -4.96 -0.46
CA TYR A 60 -6.38 -5.49 -1.60
C TYR A 60 -7.87 -5.65 -1.26
#